data_AF-J9ABQ6-F1
#
_entry.id   AF-J9ABQ6-F1
#
_cell.length_a   1.000
_cell.length_b   1.000
_cell.length_c   1.000
_cell.angle_alpha   90.00
_cell.angle_beta   90.00
_cell.angle_gamma   90.00
#
_symmetry.space_group_name_H-M   'P 1'
#
loop_
_entity.id
_entity.type
_entity.pdbx_description
1 polymer ?
#
loop_
_entity_poly.entity_id
_entity_poly.type
_entity_poly.pdbx_seq_one_letter_code
_entity_poly.pdbx_strand_id
1 'polypeptide(L)'
;MVDDSLIANLTPHFGNAAQFIRNAQKKGGKALIYCAAGISRSSSLCIMALVLNEGLSLREAYYDVLDKRPFISPNVAFWRQMIEYECKERGQSTVELLRGMKRPIPDVYINKVKPNTVATVND
;
A
#
# COMPACT_ATOMS: atom_id res chain seq x y z
N MET A 1 8.10 11.11 14.18
CA MET A 1 8.09 10.48 12.84
C MET A 1 8.31 9.00 13.03
N VAL A 2 7.64 8.14 12.27
CA VAL A 2 7.88 6.69 12.32
C VAL A 2 9.18 6.37 11.59
N ASP A 3 10.02 5.53 12.18
CA ASP A 3 11.27 5.08 11.57
C ASP A 3 11.03 4.09 10.43
N ASP A 4 11.95 4.05 9.47
CA ASP A 4 11.92 3.07 8.39
C ASP A 4 12.69 1.82 8.82
N SER A 5 12.14 1.07 9.77
CA SER A 5 12.80 -0.07 10.39
C SER A 5 11.88 -1.28 10.49
N LEU A 6 12.47 -2.45 10.72
CA LEU A 6 11.73 -3.71 10.81
C LEU A 6 10.92 -3.88 12.10
N ILE A 7 11.09 -2.97 13.06
CA ILE A 7 10.39 -2.96 14.34
C ILE A 7 9.35 -1.83 14.45
N ALA A 8 9.34 -0.92 13.47
CA ALA A 8 8.41 0.20 13.46
C ALA A 8 6.98 -0.27 13.15
N ASN A 9 6.00 0.26 13.88
CA ASN A 9 4.59 -0.04 13.68
C ASN A 9 3.89 1.13 12.96
N LEU A 10 3.43 0.88 11.74
CA LEU A 10 2.73 1.82 10.88
C LEU A 10 1.21 1.64 10.91
N THR A 11 0.71 0.49 11.40
CA THR A 11 -0.72 0.15 11.45
C THR A 11 -1.59 1.22 12.13
N PRO A 12 -1.21 1.83 13.27
CA PRO A 12 -2.00 2.89 13.90
C PRO A 12 -2.20 4.14 13.02
N HIS A 13 -1.40 4.29 11.96
CA HIS A 13 -1.42 5.45 11.08
C HIS A 13 -2.23 5.23 9.79
N PHE A 14 -2.64 4.00 9.46
CA PHE A 14 -3.35 3.70 8.21
C PHE A 14 -4.67 4.47 8.10
N GLY A 15 -5.54 4.38 9.11
CA GLY A 15 -6.80 5.11 9.16
C GLY A 15 -6.61 6.62 9.19
N ASN A 16 -5.65 7.11 9.98
CA ASN A 16 -5.35 8.53 10.09
C ASN A 16 -4.89 9.14 8.75
N ALA A 17 -4.03 8.42 8.01
CA ALA A 17 -3.58 8.84 6.69
C ALA A 17 -4.71 8.87 5.66
N ALA A 18 -5.55 7.81 5.65
CA ALA A 18 -6.72 7.75 4.77
C ALA A 18 -7.70 8.89 5.05
N GLN A 19 -7.98 9.17 6.33
CA GLN A 19 -8.86 10.26 6.75
C GLN A 19 -8.28 11.62 6.41
N PHE A 20 -6.98 11.83 6.59
CA PHE A 20 -6.29 13.07 6.23
C PHE A 20 -6.45 13.39 4.74
N ILE A 21 -6.22 12.40 3.86
CA ILE A 21 -6.42 12.55 2.41
C ILE A 21 -7.88 12.86 2.08
N ARG A 22 -8.83 12.08 2.63
CA ARG A 22 -10.26 12.24 2.37
C ARG A 22 -10.76 13.63 2.81
N ASN A 23 -10.29 14.12 3.95
CA ASN A 23 -10.65 15.44 4.47
C ASN A 23 -10.12 16.57 3.59
N ALA A 24 -8.89 16.45 3.06
CA ALA A 24 -8.35 17.42 2.11
C ALA A 24 -9.18 17.45 0.82
N GLN A 25 -9.51 16.28 0.26
CA GLN A 25 -10.34 16.16 -0.94
C GLN A 25 -11.74 16.78 -0.76
N LYS A 26 -12.41 16.51 0.37
CA LYS A 26 -13.73 17.09 0.69
C LYS A 26 -13.73 18.62 0.74
N LYS A 27 -12.59 19.24 1.05
CA LYS A 27 -12.42 20.70 1.09
C LYS A 27 -11.97 21.28 -0.26
N GLY A 28 -11.94 20.48 -1.32
CA GLY A 28 -11.40 20.87 -2.63
C GLY A 28 -9.87 21.06 -2.64
N GLY A 29 -9.17 20.56 -1.61
CA GLY A 29 -7.73 20.69 -1.46
C GLY A 29 -6.95 19.46 -1.92
N LYS A 30 -5.63 19.50 -1.69
CA LYS A 30 -4.70 18.39 -1.95
C LYS A 30 -3.95 18.02 -0.67
N ALA A 31 -3.66 16.74 -0.49
CA ALA A 31 -2.86 16.22 0.61
C ALA A 31 -1.50 15.73 0.09
N LEU A 32 -0.43 15.99 0.84
CA LEU A 32 0.90 15.46 0.59
C LEU A 32 1.31 14.52 1.73
N ILE A 33 1.55 13.24 1.41
CA ILE A 33 2.20 12.30 2.31
C ILE A 33 3.64 12.12 1.84
N TYR A 34 4.60 12.44 2.70
CA TYR A 34 6.03 12.33 2.40
C TYR A 34 6.79 11.62 3.52
N CYS A 35 7.97 11.09 3.17
CA CYS A 35 8.98 10.61 4.09
C CYS A 35 10.36 10.96 3.50
N ALA A 36 11.46 10.61 4.18
CA ALA A 36 12.80 11.04 3.76
C ALA A 36 13.15 10.73 2.28
N ALA A 37 12.90 9.51 1.81
CA ALA A 37 13.20 9.09 0.43
C ALA A 37 11.94 8.95 -0.45
N GLY A 38 10.75 8.96 0.17
CA GLY A 38 9.51 8.58 -0.50
C GLY A 38 9.48 7.15 -1.04
N ILE A 39 10.29 6.23 -0.50
CA ILE A 39 10.40 4.84 -0.99
C ILE A 39 9.49 3.90 -0.19
N SER A 40 9.48 4.00 1.14
CA SER A 40 8.90 2.98 2.03
C SER A 40 7.75 3.50 2.91
N ARG A 41 8.01 4.40 3.87
CA ARG A 41 6.97 4.87 4.83
C ARG A 41 5.78 5.56 4.16
N SER A 42 6.04 6.60 3.36
CA SER A 42 4.95 7.37 2.72
C SER A 42 4.22 6.56 1.67
N SER A 43 4.93 5.74 0.88
CA SER A 43 4.29 4.85 -0.10
C SER A 43 3.39 3.83 0.58
N SER A 44 3.79 3.25 1.71
CA SER A 44 2.95 2.34 2.50
C SER A 44 1.64 3.02 2.95
N LEU A 45 1.73 4.26 3.43
CA LEU A 45 0.54 5.03 3.83
C LEU A 45 -0.34 5.41 2.63
N CYS A 46 0.26 5.73 1.47
CA CYS A 46 -0.50 5.98 0.25
C CYS A 46 -1.24 4.72 -0.23
N ILE A 47 -0.57 3.55 -0.22
CA ILE A 47 -1.17 2.26 -0.57
C ILE A 47 -2.37 1.99 0.35
N MET A 48 -2.18 2.09 1.68
CA MET A 48 -3.27 1.85 2.63
C MET A 48 -4.40 2.88 2.52
N ALA A 49 -4.09 4.12 2.15
CA ALA A 49 -5.12 5.11 1.90
C ALA A 49 -6.01 4.74 0.70
N LEU A 50 -5.46 4.16 -0.37
CA LEU A 50 -6.26 3.67 -1.51
C LEU A 50 -7.11 2.46 -1.10
N VAL A 51 -6.53 1.50 -0.38
CA VAL A 51 -7.29 0.34 0.15
C VAL A 51 -8.49 0.80 0.98
N LEU A 52 -8.29 1.79 1.85
CA LEU A 52 -9.32 2.29 2.77
C LEU A 52 -10.32 3.26 2.12
N ASN A 53 -9.87 4.11 1.21
CA ASN A 53 -10.73 5.14 0.64
C ASN A 53 -11.46 4.70 -0.63
N GLU A 54 -10.81 3.86 -1.44
CA GLU A 54 -11.28 3.51 -2.78
C GLU A 54 -11.70 2.03 -2.87
N GLY A 55 -11.47 1.26 -1.81
CA GLY A 55 -11.86 -0.16 -1.77
C GLY A 55 -11.00 -1.05 -2.66
N LEU A 56 -9.85 -0.57 -3.14
CA LEU A 56 -8.89 -1.38 -3.87
C LEU A 56 -8.35 -2.52 -3.00
N SER A 57 -8.00 -3.64 -3.63
CA SER A 57 -7.14 -4.63 -2.99
C SER A 57 -5.74 -4.07 -2.73
N LEU A 58 -5.00 -4.66 -1.80
CA LEU A 58 -3.62 -4.29 -1.51
C LEU A 58 -2.72 -4.35 -2.76
N ARG A 59 -2.93 -5.38 -3.61
CA ARG A 59 -2.22 -5.52 -4.88
C ARG A 59 -2.54 -4.38 -5.85
N GLU A 60 -3.82 -4.08 -6.07
CA GLU A 60 -4.24 -2.99 -6.96
C GLU A 60 -3.70 -1.65 -6.48
N ALA A 61 -3.86 -1.36 -5.19
CA ALA A 61 -3.34 -0.15 -4.55
C ALA A 61 -1.81 -0.04 -4.69
N TYR A 62 -1.06 -1.14 -4.51
CA TYR A 62 0.38 -1.15 -4.74
C TYR A 62 0.74 -0.75 -6.17
N TYR A 63 0.12 -1.39 -7.18
CA TYR A 63 0.44 -1.08 -8.56
C TYR A 63 0.00 0.32 -8.99
N ASP A 64 -1.08 0.85 -8.41
CA ASP A 64 -1.48 2.23 -8.64
C ASP A 64 -0.45 3.22 -8.11
N VAL A 65 0.08 3.02 -6.89
CA VAL A 65 1.16 3.88 -6.39
C VAL A 65 2.46 3.66 -7.16
N LEU A 66 2.79 2.42 -7.56
CA LEU A 66 3.99 2.10 -8.33
C LEU A 66 4.00 2.79 -9.68
N ASP A 67 2.88 2.80 -10.39
CA ASP A 67 2.72 3.47 -11.69
C ASP A 67 3.03 4.97 -11.62
N LYS A 68 2.67 5.63 -10.51
CA LYS A 68 2.93 7.07 -10.29
C LYS A 68 4.31 7.33 -9.68
N ARG A 69 4.91 6.33 -9.03
CA ARG A 69 6.22 6.41 -8.38
C ARG A 69 7.00 5.08 -8.54
N PRO A 70 7.71 4.88 -9.67
CA PRO A 70 8.28 3.57 -10.07
C PRO A 70 9.40 2.98 -9.19
N PHE A 71 9.76 3.67 -8.11
CA PHE A 71 10.84 3.30 -7.20
C PHE A 71 10.36 3.08 -5.77
N ILE A 72 9.04 2.98 -5.54
CA ILE A 72 8.53 2.58 -4.24
C ILE A 72 8.98 1.15 -3.91
N SER A 73 9.38 0.96 -2.65
CA SER A 73 9.77 -0.32 -2.12
C SER A 73 9.58 -0.31 -0.60
N PRO A 74 8.33 -0.45 -0.09
CA PRO A 74 8.08 -0.64 1.33
C PRO A 74 8.97 -1.73 1.93
N ASN A 75 9.46 -1.49 3.14
CA ASN A 75 10.21 -2.52 3.85
C ASN A 75 9.31 -3.73 4.17
N VAL A 76 9.93 -4.89 4.38
CA VAL A 76 9.18 -6.15 4.58
C VAL A 76 8.28 -6.13 5.83
N ALA A 77 8.62 -5.36 6.86
CA ALA A 77 7.78 -5.25 8.06
C ALA A 77 6.50 -4.46 7.77
N PHE A 78 6.57 -3.40 6.96
CA PHE A 78 5.37 -2.68 6.50
C PHE A 78 4.52 -3.54 5.57
N TRP A 79 5.12 -4.35 4.70
CA TRP A 79 4.36 -5.34 3.94
C TRP A 79 3.59 -6.30 4.83
N ARG A 80 4.22 -6.86 5.87
CA ARG A 80 3.53 -7.73 6.84
C ARG A 80 2.32 -7.03 7.47
N GLN A 81 2.50 -5.79 7.89
CA GLN A 81 1.43 -5.01 8.51
C GLN A 81 0.28 -4.72 7.55
N MET A 82 0.56 -4.39 6.28
CA MET A 82 -0.47 -4.16 5.27
C MET A 82 -1.21 -5.46 4.90
N ILE A 83 -0.48 -6.58 4.77
CA ILE A 83 -1.05 -7.91 4.49
C ILE A 83 -1.95 -8.37 5.64
N GLU A 84 -1.49 -8.24 6.88
CA GLU A 84 -2.27 -8.57 8.07
C GLU A 84 -3.53 -7.69 8.17
N TYR A 85 -3.42 -6.41 7.84
CA TYR A 85 -4.56 -5.51 7.79
C TYR A 85 -5.59 -5.95 6.74
N GLU A 86 -5.18 -6.18 5.49
CA GLU A 86 -6.09 -6.62 4.43
C GLU A 86 -6.76 -7.96 4.78
N CYS A 87 -5.98 -8.91 5.31
CA CYS A 87 -6.51 -10.20 5.76
C CYS A 87 -7.54 -10.05 6.87
N LYS A 88 -7.30 -9.17 7.86
CA LYS A 88 -8.24 -8.91 8.94
C LYS A 88 -9.55 -8.30 8.43
N GLU A 89 -9.48 -7.36 7.49
CA GLU A 89 -10.66 -6.64 6.99
C GLU A 89 -11.44 -7.43 5.91
N ARG A 90 -10.76 -8.30 5.14
CA ARG A 90 -11.34 -8.98 3.96
C ARG A 90 -11.33 -10.51 4.04
N GLY A 91 -10.76 -11.10 5.08
CA GLY A 91 -10.60 -12.56 5.25
C GLY A 91 -9.45 -13.18 4.46
N GLN A 92 -8.85 -12.45 3.52
CA GLN A 92 -7.68 -12.88 2.74
C GLN A 92 -6.87 -11.67 2.29
N SER A 93 -5.58 -11.88 1.97
CA SER A 93 -4.75 -10.85 1.34
C SER A 93 -4.46 -11.19 -0.12
N THR A 94 -4.32 -10.15 -0.93
CA THR A 94 -3.99 -10.24 -2.36
C THR A 94 -2.49 -10.19 -2.65
N VAL A 95 -1.66 -10.03 -1.61
CA VAL A 95 -0.19 -10.00 -1.70
C VAL A 95 0.40 -11.02 -0.74
N GLU A 96 1.37 -11.79 -1.21
CA GLU A 96 2.03 -12.81 -0.41
C GLU A 96 3.52 -12.51 -0.21
N LEU A 97 4.05 -12.90 0.95
CA LEU A 97 5.49 -12.86 1.20
C LEU A 97 6.13 -14.19 0.81
N LEU A 98 6.84 -14.20 -0.31
CA LEU A 98 7.56 -15.34 -0.81
C LEU A 98 8.75 -15.67 0.10
N ARG A 99 8.82 -16.94 0.51
CA ARG A 99 9.86 -17.50 1.38
C ARG A 99 10.90 -18.25 0.53
N GLY A 100 12.13 -18.36 1.01
CA GLY A 100 13.23 -19.06 0.30
C GLY A 100 14.48 -18.21 0.06
N MET A 101 14.45 -16.92 0.40
CA MET A 101 15.61 -16.02 0.39
C MET A 101 15.99 -15.59 1.81
N LYS A 102 17.19 -15.00 1.99
CA LYS A 102 17.65 -14.41 3.27
C LYS A 102 16.64 -13.44 3.88
N ARG A 103 15.85 -12.77 3.04
CA ARG A 103 14.74 -11.89 3.45
C ARG A 103 13.52 -12.21 2.58
N PRO A 104 12.31 -12.38 3.17
CA PRO A 104 11.09 -12.53 2.38
C PRO A 104 10.86 -11.31 1.50
N ILE A 105 10.34 -11.53 0.30
CA ILE A 105 9.94 -10.46 -0.61
C ILE A 105 8.45 -10.58 -0.90
N PRO A 106 7.74 -9.46 -1.10
CA PRO A 106 6.38 -9.50 -1.59
C PRO A 106 6.37 -9.98 -3.06
N ASP A 107 5.43 -10.85 -3.40
CA ASP A 107 5.29 -11.45 -4.72
C ASP A 107 5.04 -10.43 -5.85
N VAL A 108 4.43 -9.28 -5.53
CA VAL A 108 4.28 -8.13 -6.43
C VAL A 108 5.61 -7.58 -6.98
N TYR A 109 6.76 -7.93 -6.38
CA TYR A 109 8.08 -7.53 -6.90
C TYR A 109 8.59 -8.42 -8.03
N ILE A 110 8.07 -9.64 -8.17
CA ILE A 110 8.48 -10.57 -9.24
C ILE A 110 7.75 -10.23 -10.54
N ASN A 111 6.46 -9.88 -10.45
CA ASN A 111 5.65 -9.51 -11.60
C ASN A 111 5.36 -8.02 -11.57
N LYS A 112 6.15 -7.19 -12.28
CA LYS A 112 5.87 -5.75 -12.39
C LYS A 112 4.70 -5.41 -13.33
N VAL A 113 4.05 -6.41 -13.92
CA VAL A 113 2.91 -6.22 -14.82
C VAL A 113 1.63 -6.18 -13.98
N LYS A 114 0.88 -5.07 -14.07
CA LYS A 114 -0.49 -4.99 -13.53
C LYS A 114 -1.30 -6.16 -14.11
N PRO A 115 -2.01 -6.96 -13.30
CA PRO A 115 -3.03 -7.83 -13.85
C PRO A 115 -4.01 -6.93 -14.61
N ASN A 116 -4.27 -7.23 -15.89
CA ASN A 116 -5.24 -6.49 -16.69
C ASN A 116 -6.55 -6.46 -15.91
N THR A 117 -7.03 -5.26 -15.57
CA THR A 117 -8.40 -5.07 -15.11
C THR A 117 -9.29 -5.61 -16.22
N VAL A 118 -9.91 -6.77 -16.00
CA VAL A 118 -10.93 -7.27 -16.90
C VAL A 118 -12.06 -6.24 -16.83
N ALA A 119 -12.13 -5.36 -17.81
CA ALA A 119 -13.30 -4.53 -18.00
C ALA A 119 -14.46 -5.50 -18.27
N THR A 120 -15.36 -5.66 -17.31
CA THR A 120 -16.69 -6.17 -17.60
C THR A 120 -17.38 -5.11 -18.44
N VAL A 121 -17.18 -5.19 -19.76
CA VAL A 121 -18.18 -4.75 -20.72
C VAL A 121 -19.31 -5.75 -20.63
N ASN A 122 -20.35 -5.39 -19.88
CA ASN A 122 -21.65 -6.01 -20.06
C ASN A 122 -22.47 -5.01 -20.87
N ASP A 123 -22.72 -5.37 -22.12
CA ASP A 123 -23.81 -4.88 -22.95
C ASP A 123 -25.17 -5.21 -22.32
#